data_AF-A0A174K385-F1
#
_entry.id   AF-A0A174K385-F1
#
_cell.length_a   1.000
_cell.length_b   1.000
_cell.length_c   1.000
_cell.angle_alpha   90.00
_cell.angle_beta   90.00
_cell.angle_gamma   90.00
#
_symmetry.space_group_name_H-M   'P 1'
#
loop_
_entity.id
_entity.type
_entity.pdbx_description
1 polymer ?
#
loop_
_entity_poly.entity_id
_entity_poly.type
_entity_poly.pdbx_seq_one_letter_code
_entity_poly.pdbx_strand_id
1 'polypeptide(L)'
;MNYGISVLFRAIPLLMALFCFGYGFFVFNYGVDSSRFVAGPVVFSLGFICIALFATAATIIRQIIHTYNNVARFALPILGYLSATITFLAGFILLMSSPAPADFVAGHVICGVGLITACVATTATASTRFTLIQMNAKSDDPRIPDKAFNFWQGVFLILVASFISIVAWIWAYRLLAHSDEHSQYFVAGHVMAGLACICSSLIALVATIARQIRNTYSRLEKRLWHRFVILMGSISLIWGLFVLGDSDPANASTGYIMIGLGLVCYSISSKVILLSKIWREEFKLANRIPLIPIFTALFCLFLSAFLFEMAAEHSYYAIPARVLAGLGAICFTLFSIVSILESGTSSK
;
A
#
# COMPACT_ATOMS: atom_id res chain seq x y z
N MET A 1 -19.63 1.16 -16.45
CA MET A 1 -18.45 0.27 -16.59
C MET A 1 -18.84 -1.01 -17.33
N ASN A 2 -18.11 -1.38 -18.39
CA ASN A 2 -18.32 -2.63 -19.14
C ASN A 2 -17.91 -3.86 -18.28
N TYR A 3 -18.62 -4.98 -18.43
CA TYR A 3 -18.32 -6.26 -17.76
C TYR A 3 -16.86 -6.71 -17.96
N GLY A 4 -16.33 -6.62 -19.19
CA GLY A 4 -14.95 -7.01 -19.47
C GLY A 4 -13.91 -6.21 -18.68
N ILE A 5 -14.11 -4.88 -18.58
CA ILE A 5 -13.25 -3.98 -17.81
C ILE A 5 -13.34 -4.29 -16.30
N SER A 6 -14.55 -4.59 -15.82
CA SER A 6 -14.80 -5.01 -14.43
C SER A 6 -14.08 -6.32 -14.06
N VAL A 7 -13.99 -7.28 -14.98
CA VAL A 7 -13.22 -8.51 -14.77
C VAL A 7 -11.72 -8.21 -14.78
N LEU A 8 -11.24 -7.46 -15.76
CA LEU A 8 -9.82 -7.10 -15.89
C LEU A 8 -9.29 -6.42 -14.63
N PHE A 9 -9.95 -5.37 -14.14
CA PHE A 9 -9.47 -4.64 -12.98
C PHE A 9 -9.54 -5.44 -11.65
N ARG A 10 -10.36 -6.49 -11.57
CA ARG A 10 -10.31 -7.45 -10.43
C ARG A 10 -9.19 -8.48 -10.59
N ALA A 11 -8.87 -8.85 -11.82
CA ALA A 11 -7.82 -9.82 -12.11
C ALA A 11 -6.42 -9.25 -11.87
N ILE A 12 -6.18 -7.96 -12.15
CA ILE A 12 -4.85 -7.33 -11.99
C ILE A 12 -4.26 -7.56 -10.58
N PRO A 13 -4.94 -7.23 -9.46
CA PRO A 13 -4.42 -7.53 -8.13
C PRO A 13 -4.06 -9.01 -7.91
N LEU A 14 -4.83 -9.95 -8.46
CA LEU A 14 -4.56 -11.38 -8.33
C LEU A 14 -3.36 -11.83 -9.17
N LEU A 15 -3.21 -11.29 -10.38
CA LEU A 15 -2.04 -11.54 -11.23
C LEU A 15 -0.77 -10.97 -10.58
N MET A 16 -0.86 -9.78 -9.98
CA MET A 16 0.26 -9.20 -9.24
C MET A 16 0.56 -9.98 -7.95
N ALA A 17 -0.46 -10.51 -7.27
CA ALA A 17 -0.25 -11.42 -6.14
C ALA A 17 0.47 -12.71 -6.58
N LEU A 18 0.04 -13.31 -7.70
CA LEU A 18 0.69 -14.48 -8.28
C LEU A 18 2.14 -14.19 -8.65
N PHE A 19 2.42 -13.02 -9.24
CA PHE A 19 3.77 -12.57 -9.50
C PHE A 19 4.59 -12.46 -8.21
N CYS A 20 4.11 -11.75 -7.18
CA CYS A 20 4.85 -11.58 -5.93
C CYS A 20 5.09 -12.92 -5.21
N PHE A 21 4.08 -13.78 -5.11
CA PHE A 21 4.24 -15.11 -4.51
C PHE A 21 5.18 -16.00 -5.32
N GLY A 22 4.96 -16.10 -6.63
CA GLY A 22 5.78 -16.94 -7.52
C GLY A 22 7.22 -16.44 -7.59
N TYR A 23 7.42 -15.14 -7.74
CA TYR A 23 8.75 -14.53 -7.82
C TYR A 23 9.48 -14.60 -6.47
N GLY A 24 8.81 -14.28 -5.36
CA GLY A 24 9.39 -14.41 -4.02
C GLY A 24 9.79 -15.85 -3.70
N PHE A 25 8.93 -16.82 -4.03
CA PHE A 25 9.23 -18.25 -3.90
C PHE A 25 10.40 -18.67 -4.79
N PHE A 26 10.43 -18.20 -6.04
CA PHE A 26 11.52 -18.49 -6.97
C PHE A 26 12.86 -17.96 -6.43
N VAL A 27 12.91 -16.71 -5.98
CA VAL A 27 14.11 -16.11 -5.37
C VAL A 27 14.57 -16.92 -4.16
N PHE A 28 13.66 -17.28 -3.26
CA PHE A 28 14.01 -18.02 -2.05
C PHE A 28 14.67 -19.38 -2.35
N ASN A 29 14.12 -20.14 -3.29
CA ASN A 29 14.59 -21.50 -3.59
C ASN A 29 15.77 -21.55 -4.56
N TYR A 30 15.79 -20.66 -5.56
CA TYR A 30 16.74 -20.72 -6.67
C TYR A 30 17.75 -19.56 -6.69
N GLY A 31 17.64 -18.59 -5.78
CA GLY A 31 18.68 -17.58 -5.61
C GLY A 31 20.00 -18.22 -5.21
N VAL A 32 21.11 -17.74 -5.78
CA VAL A 32 22.46 -18.31 -5.56
C VAL A 32 23.19 -17.66 -4.39
N ASP A 33 22.78 -16.45 -4.03
CA ASP A 33 23.38 -15.56 -3.06
C ASP A 33 22.53 -15.45 -1.77
N SER A 34 23.17 -15.16 -0.64
CA SER A 34 22.54 -15.09 0.69
C SER A 34 21.42 -14.05 0.80
N SER A 35 21.42 -13.07 -0.11
CA SER A 35 20.36 -12.06 -0.29
C SER A 35 18.96 -12.68 -0.45
N ARG A 36 18.88 -13.92 -0.95
CA ARG A 36 17.63 -14.66 -1.17
C ARG A 36 16.80 -14.86 0.08
N PHE A 37 17.45 -14.98 1.25
CA PHE A 37 16.78 -15.20 2.54
C PHE A 37 16.08 -13.93 3.04
N VAL A 38 16.47 -12.75 2.55
CA VAL A 38 15.74 -11.50 2.79
C VAL A 38 14.75 -11.23 1.65
N ALA A 39 15.27 -11.18 0.42
CA ALA A 39 14.50 -10.74 -0.74
C ALA A 39 13.33 -11.67 -1.07
N GLY A 40 13.53 -12.99 -1.01
CA GLY A 40 12.50 -13.97 -1.34
C GLY A 40 11.28 -13.86 -0.42
N PRO A 41 11.44 -14.01 0.91
CA PRO A 41 10.35 -13.90 1.86
C PRO A 41 9.68 -12.51 1.86
N VAL A 42 10.46 -11.43 1.72
CA VAL A 42 9.90 -10.07 1.64
C VAL A 42 9.03 -9.92 0.38
N VAL A 43 9.53 -10.28 -0.81
CA VAL A 43 8.77 -10.18 -2.07
C VAL A 43 7.54 -11.10 -2.03
N PHE A 44 7.68 -12.30 -1.47
CA PHE A 44 6.55 -13.21 -1.26
C PHE A 44 5.46 -12.54 -0.41
N SER A 45 5.84 -11.90 0.70
CA SER A 45 4.89 -11.24 1.60
C SER A 45 4.12 -10.09 0.94
N LEU A 46 4.72 -9.39 -0.03
CA LEU A 46 4.05 -8.34 -0.81
C LEU A 46 2.83 -8.87 -1.59
N GLY A 47 2.79 -10.18 -1.88
CA GLY A 47 1.62 -10.82 -2.47
C GLY A 47 0.36 -10.69 -1.61
N PHE A 48 0.48 -10.69 -0.28
CA PHE A 48 -0.66 -10.51 0.63
C PHE A 48 -1.24 -9.08 0.60
N ILE A 49 -0.40 -8.06 0.36
CA ILE A 49 -0.90 -6.70 0.07
C ILE A 49 -1.77 -6.76 -1.19
N CYS A 50 -1.35 -7.46 -2.24
CA CYS A 50 -2.10 -7.59 -3.47
C CYS A 50 -3.44 -8.32 -3.26
N ILE A 51 -3.51 -9.31 -2.36
CA ILE A 51 -4.78 -9.95 -1.95
C ILE A 51 -5.70 -8.97 -1.20
N ALA A 52 -5.17 -8.13 -0.31
CA ALA A 52 -5.99 -7.10 0.34
C ALA A 52 -6.45 -6.00 -0.65
N LEU A 53 -5.62 -5.66 -1.64
CA LEU A 53 -5.98 -4.75 -2.73
C LEU A 53 -7.04 -5.37 -3.66
N PHE A 54 -6.98 -6.69 -3.91
CA PHE A 54 -8.06 -7.43 -4.56
C PHE A 54 -9.37 -7.28 -3.81
N ALA A 55 -9.37 -7.48 -2.48
CA ALA A 55 -10.58 -7.30 -1.67
C ALA A 55 -11.15 -5.88 -1.80
N THR A 56 -10.29 -4.86 -1.87
CA THR A 56 -10.68 -3.46 -2.10
C THR A 56 -11.30 -3.28 -3.49
N ALA A 57 -10.61 -3.71 -4.55
CA ALA A 57 -11.09 -3.60 -5.93
C ALA A 57 -12.41 -4.36 -6.14
N ALA A 58 -12.50 -5.59 -5.65
CA ALA A 58 -13.70 -6.41 -5.72
C ALA A 58 -14.87 -5.78 -4.96
N THR A 59 -14.62 -5.15 -3.81
CA THR A 59 -15.64 -4.43 -3.04
C THR A 59 -16.19 -3.25 -3.84
N ILE A 60 -15.32 -2.36 -4.33
CA ILE A 60 -15.71 -1.16 -5.06
C ILE A 60 -16.41 -1.50 -6.37
N ILE A 61 -15.86 -2.44 -7.16
CA ILE A 61 -16.46 -2.84 -8.44
C ILE A 61 -17.85 -3.42 -8.25
N ARG A 62 -18.02 -4.36 -7.30
CA ARG A 62 -19.32 -4.99 -7.04
C ARG A 62 -20.35 -3.97 -6.55
N GLN A 63 -19.92 -2.94 -5.81
CA GLN A 63 -20.77 -1.82 -5.44
C GLN A 63 -21.20 -1.00 -6.66
N ILE A 64 -20.27 -0.64 -7.54
CA ILE A 64 -20.54 0.15 -8.77
C ILE A 64 -21.49 -0.58 -9.73
N ILE A 65 -21.34 -1.90 -9.89
CA ILE A 65 -22.20 -2.69 -10.81
C ILE A 65 -23.40 -3.35 -10.11
N HIS A 66 -23.70 -2.98 -8.86
CA HIS A 66 -24.83 -3.49 -8.09
C HIS A 66 -24.89 -5.02 -7.90
N THR A 67 -23.74 -5.69 -7.84
CA THR A 67 -23.61 -7.14 -7.55
C THR A 67 -23.04 -7.43 -6.16
N TYR A 68 -23.04 -6.42 -5.28
CA TYR A 68 -22.55 -6.56 -3.91
C TYR A 68 -23.62 -7.17 -3.00
N ASN A 69 -23.44 -8.44 -2.67
CA ASN A 69 -24.35 -9.21 -1.82
C ASN A 69 -23.82 -9.35 -0.38
N ASN A 70 -24.62 -9.97 0.49
CA ASN A 70 -24.26 -10.20 1.89
C ASN A 70 -23.01 -11.08 2.06
N VAL A 71 -22.77 -12.03 1.16
CA VAL A 71 -21.56 -12.87 1.21
C VAL A 71 -20.31 -12.02 0.97
N ALA A 72 -20.29 -11.25 -0.12
CA ALA A 72 -19.18 -10.36 -0.44
C ALA A 72 -18.92 -9.32 0.66
N ARG A 73 -19.99 -8.87 1.34
CA ARG A 73 -19.90 -7.93 2.47
C ARG A 73 -19.00 -8.39 3.60
N PHE A 74 -18.96 -9.69 3.88
CA PHE A 74 -18.13 -10.24 4.95
C PHE A 74 -16.87 -10.92 4.39
N ALA A 75 -16.99 -11.69 3.31
CA ALA A 75 -15.89 -12.47 2.77
C ALA A 75 -14.70 -11.61 2.32
N LEU A 76 -14.95 -10.45 1.68
CA LEU A 76 -13.87 -9.61 1.15
C LEU A 76 -13.07 -8.91 2.28
N PRO A 77 -13.70 -8.24 3.27
CA PRO A 77 -12.97 -7.75 4.44
C PRO A 77 -12.24 -8.84 5.21
N ILE A 78 -12.88 -9.99 5.44
CA ILE A 78 -12.26 -11.12 6.16
C ILE A 78 -11.02 -11.62 5.43
N LEU A 79 -11.09 -11.78 4.11
CA LEU A 79 -9.92 -12.18 3.29
C LEU A 79 -8.75 -11.21 3.46
N GLY A 80 -9.01 -9.90 3.44
CA GLY A 80 -8.00 -8.87 3.63
C GLY A 80 -7.35 -8.94 5.02
N TYR A 81 -8.15 -9.04 6.08
CA TYR A 81 -7.62 -9.12 7.45
C TYR A 81 -6.93 -10.45 7.73
N LEU A 82 -7.42 -11.58 7.21
CA LEU A 82 -6.73 -12.88 7.30
C LEU A 82 -5.37 -12.81 6.62
N SER A 83 -5.28 -12.20 5.43
CA SER A 83 -4.01 -11.98 4.73
C SER A 83 -3.04 -11.18 5.60
N ALA A 84 -3.53 -10.13 6.27
CA ALA A 84 -2.72 -9.32 7.18
C ALA A 84 -2.22 -10.13 8.39
N THR A 85 -3.11 -10.88 9.04
CA THR A 85 -2.78 -11.72 10.21
C THR A 85 -1.76 -12.79 9.84
N ILE A 86 -1.97 -13.52 8.73
CA ILE A 86 -1.03 -14.55 8.26
C ILE A 86 0.35 -13.93 8.01
N THR A 87 0.39 -12.79 7.32
CA THR A 87 1.66 -12.11 6.99
C THR A 87 2.38 -11.65 8.26
N PHE A 88 1.67 -11.00 9.18
CA PHE A 88 2.25 -10.52 10.43
C PHE A 88 2.77 -11.66 11.29
N LEU A 89 1.99 -12.74 11.46
CA LEU A 89 2.41 -13.91 12.22
C LEU A 89 3.61 -14.61 11.58
N ALA A 90 3.66 -14.73 10.25
CA ALA A 90 4.80 -15.30 9.55
C ALA A 90 6.09 -14.50 9.81
N GLY A 91 6.03 -13.16 9.73
CA GLY A 91 7.16 -12.30 10.07
C GLY A 91 7.56 -12.43 11.53
N PHE A 92 6.60 -12.47 12.44
CA PHE A 92 6.84 -12.60 13.88
C PHE A 92 7.47 -13.95 14.23
N ILE A 93 6.98 -15.04 13.65
CA ILE A 93 7.56 -16.38 13.80
C ILE A 93 9.01 -16.39 13.30
N LEU A 94 9.29 -15.76 12.15
CA LEU A 94 10.64 -15.68 11.61
C LEU A 94 11.60 -14.96 12.58
N LEU A 95 11.16 -13.86 13.19
CA LEU A 95 11.94 -13.14 14.21
C LEU A 95 12.24 -13.99 15.46
N MET A 96 11.28 -14.83 15.88
CA MET A 96 11.43 -15.66 17.07
C MET A 96 12.25 -16.94 16.81
N SER A 97 12.33 -17.38 15.56
CA SER A 97 12.87 -18.71 15.21
C SER A 97 14.36 -18.69 14.88
N SER A 98 14.94 -17.53 14.55
CA SER A 98 16.32 -17.45 14.07
C SER A 98 17.02 -16.16 14.53
N PRO A 99 18.26 -16.26 15.05
CA PRO A 99 19.08 -15.09 15.34
C PRO A 99 19.84 -14.59 14.10
N ALA A 100 19.65 -15.18 12.92
CA ALA A 100 20.40 -14.82 11.73
C ALA A 100 20.04 -13.40 11.24
N PRO A 101 21.02 -12.58 10.81
CA PRO A 101 20.74 -11.21 10.38
C PRO A 101 19.75 -11.06 9.23
N ALA A 102 19.77 -12.02 8.29
CA ALA A 102 18.83 -12.04 7.19
C ALA A 102 17.38 -12.23 7.68
N ASP A 103 17.18 -13.16 8.62
CA ASP A 103 15.86 -13.46 9.19
C ASP A 103 15.39 -12.32 10.10
N PHE A 104 16.30 -11.64 10.79
CA PHE A 104 16.02 -10.42 11.54
C PHE A 104 15.46 -9.32 10.63
N VAL A 105 16.13 -9.01 9.52
CA VAL A 105 15.66 -7.98 8.58
C VAL A 105 14.35 -8.42 7.93
N ALA A 106 14.30 -9.64 7.38
CA ALA A 106 13.12 -10.16 6.71
C ALA A 106 11.90 -10.19 7.64
N GLY A 107 12.04 -10.68 8.86
CA GLY A 107 10.96 -10.79 9.84
C GLY A 107 10.35 -9.44 10.19
N HIS A 108 11.19 -8.41 10.42
CA HIS A 108 10.74 -7.05 10.67
C HIS A 108 9.98 -6.47 9.47
N VAL A 109 10.54 -6.61 8.27
CA VAL A 109 9.91 -6.10 7.05
C VAL A 109 8.58 -6.80 6.79
N ILE A 110 8.51 -8.13 6.93
CA ILE A 110 7.28 -8.93 6.77
C ILE A 110 6.22 -8.53 7.80
N CYS A 111 6.59 -8.30 9.06
CA CYS A 111 5.66 -7.75 10.06
C CYS A 111 5.10 -6.41 9.61
N GLY A 112 5.94 -5.48 9.13
CA GLY A 112 5.50 -4.20 8.59
C GLY A 112 4.60 -4.33 7.35
N VAL A 113 4.87 -5.28 6.45
CA VAL A 113 3.99 -5.62 5.32
C VAL A 113 2.62 -6.12 5.81
N GLY A 114 2.58 -6.91 6.90
CA GLY A 114 1.35 -7.31 7.57
C GLY A 114 0.55 -6.11 8.08
N LEU A 115 1.21 -5.10 8.68
CA LEU A 115 0.58 -3.86 9.12
C LEU A 115 -0.03 -3.08 7.94
N ILE A 116 0.69 -2.93 6.82
CA ILE A 116 0.15 -2.31 5.60
C ILE A 116 -1.08 -3.08 5.10
N THR A 117 -0.98 -4.40 5.06
CA THR A 117 -2.06 -5.28 4.61
C THR A 117 -3.33 -5.07 5.45
N ALA A 118 -3.19 -4.88 6.77
CA ALA A 118 -4.32 -4.54 7.66
C ALA A 118 -4.91 -3.14 7.37
N CYS A 119 -4.08 -2.14 7.07
CA CYS A 119 -4.55 -0.82 6.64
C CYS A 119 -5.31 -0.88 5.30
N VAL A 120 -4.85 -1.69 4.35
CA VAL A 120 -5.55 -1.92 3.08
C VAL A 120 -6.87 -2.68 3.31
N ALA A 121 -6.89 -3.69 4.18
CA ALA A 121 -8.13 -4.38 4.56
C ALA A 121 -9.15 -3.42 5.22
N THR A 122 -8.65 -2.47 6.03
CA THR A 122 -9.47 -1.38 6.59
C THR A 122 -10.04 -0.48 5.50
N THR A 123 -9.27 -0.20 4.45
CA THR A 123 -9.73 0.54 3.27
C THR A 123 -10.82 -0.22 2.49
N ALA A 124 -10.68 -1.53 2.32
CA ALA A 124 -11.73 -2.38 1.74
C ALA A 124 -13.02 -2.29 2.57
N THR A 125 -12.90 -2.37 3.90
CA THR A 125 -14.03 -2.29 4.84
C THR A 125 -14.71 -0.92 4.78
N ALA A 126 -13.94 0.17 4.74
CA ALA A 126 -14.47 1.51 4.55
C ALA A 126 -15.20 1.66 3.20
N SER A 127 -14.78 0.93 2.18
CA SER A 127 -15.37 0.97 0.83
C SER A 127 -16.64 0.12 0.68
N THR A 128 -17.10 -0.56 1.73
CA THR A 128 -18.30 -1.43 1.67
C THR A 128 -19.60 -0.69 1.34
N ARG A 129 -19.61 0.66 1.40
CA ARG A 129 -20.75 1.52 1.05
C ARG A 129 -20.38 2.57 0.01
N PHE A 130 -19.46 2.22 -0.90
CA PHE A 130 -18.84 3.14 -1.85
C PHE A 130 -19.84 3.94 -2.71
N THR A 131 -20.98 3.35 -3.07
CA THR A 131 -22.02 4.02 -3.87
C THR A 131 -22.55 5.31 -3.24
N LEU A 132 -22.52 5.42 -1.91
CA LEU A 132 -22.91 6.65 -1.20
C LEU A 132 -21.96 7.81 -1.49
N ILE A 133 -20.68 7.56 -1.82
CA ILE A 133 -19.77 8.62 -2.25
C ILE A 133 -20.26 9.24 -3.55
N GLN A 134 -20.66 8.43 -4.52
CA GLN A 134 -21.17 8.89 -5.82
C GLN A 134 -22.46 9.70 -5.65
N MET A 135 -23.36 9.24 -4.77
CA MET A 135 -24.62 9.92 -4.47
C MET A 135 -24.39 11.26 -3.75
N ASN A 136 -23.58 11.27 -2.70
CA ASN A 136 -23.30 12.47 -1.91
C ASN A 136 -22.49 13.51 -2.67
N ALA A 137 -21.63 13.09 -3.61
CA ALA A 137 -20.87 14.01 -4.45
C ALA A 137 -21.75 14.78 -5.46
N LYS A 138 -22.92 14.25 -5.82
CA LYS A 138 -23.87 14.87 -6.76
C LYS A 138 -25.05 15.57 -6.06
N SER A 139 -25.16 15.45 -4.74
CA SER A 139 -26.26 16.01 -3.95
C SER A 139 -25.80 17.21 -3.14
N ASP A 140 -26.62 18.26 -3.13
CA ASP A 140 -26.44 19.41 -2.23
C ASP A 140 -27.10 19.20 -0.87
N ASP A 141 -27.81 18.08 -0.67
CA ASP A 141 -28.41 17.73 0.62
C ASP A 141 -27.30 17.60 1.70
N PRO A 142 -27.34 18.39 2.78
CA PRO A 142 -26.36 18.30 3.85
C PRO A 142 -26.61 17.12 4.81
N ARG A 143 -27.71 16.38 4.64
CA ARG A 143 -28.07 15.26 5.54
C ARG A 143 -27.12 14.09 5.41
N ILE A 144 -26.98 13.35 6.50
CA ILE A 144 -26.27 12.07 6.52
C ILE A 144 -27.22 11.00 5.97
N PRO A 145 -26.84 10.23 4.94
CA PRO A 145 -27.72 9.18 4.41
C PRO A 145 -28.02 8.08 5.44
N ASP A 146 -29.24 7.55 5.47
CA ASP A 146 -29.66 6.50 6.43
C ASP A 146 -28.79 5.24 6.34
N LYS A 147 -28.36 4.91 5.12
CA LYS A 147 -27.49 3.76 4.84
C LYS A 147 -26.00 4.08 5.06
N ALA A 148 -25.62 5.27 5.51
CA ALA A 148 -24.22 5.61 5.78
C ALA A 148 -23.72 4.98 7.08
N PHE A 149 -22.40 4.95 7.28
CA PHE A 149 -21.82 4.56 8.55
C PHE A 149 -22.37 5.46 9.67
N ASN A 150 -22.70 4.86 10.81
CA ASN A 150 -22.93 5.67 12.00
C ASN A 150 -21.61 6.36 12.41
N PHE A 151 -21.70 7.33 13.32
CA PHE A 151 -20.53 8.10 13.75
C PHE A 151 -19.39 7.19 14.23
N TRP A 152 -19.70 6.25 15.12
CA TRP A 152 -18.73 5.34 15.73
C TRP A 152 -18.08 4.39 14.73
N GLN A 153 -18.83 3.87 13.76
CA GLN A 153 -18.31 3.02 12.68
C GLN A 153 -17.28 3.77 11.83
N GLY A 154 -17.61 5.01 11.42
CA GLY A 154 -16.70 5.84 10.63
C GLY A 154 -15.42 6.19 11.41
N VAL A 155 -15.56 6.57 12.68
CA VAL A 155 -14.42 6.89 13.55
C VAL A 155 -13.57 5.66 13.83
N PHE A 156 -14.19 4.51 14.10
CA PHE A 156 -13.48 3.26 14.41
C PHE A 156 -12.55 2.83 13.28
N LEU A 157 -13.00 2.90 12.01
CA LEU A 157 -12.17 2.57 10.85
C LEU A 157 -10.92 3.46 10.76
N ILE A 158 -11.07 4.76 11.04
CA ILE A 158 -9.95 5.70 11.06
C ILE A 158 -9.01 5.39 12.22
N LEU A 159 -9.56 5.11 13.41
CA LEU A 159 -8.77 4.76 14.59
C LEU A 159 -7.95 3.47 14.39
N VAL A 160 -8.49 2.46 13.73
CA VAL A 160 -7.77 1.22 13.41
C VAL A 160 -6.54 1.52 12.53
N ALA A 161 -6.72 2.26 11.43
CA ALA A 161 -5.61 2.65 10.55
C ALA A 161 -4.58 3.52 11.29
N SER A 162 -5.03 4.47 12.11
CA SER A 162 -4.17 5.32 12.92
C SER A 162 -3.36 4.53 13.95
N PHE A 163 -3.99 3.60 14.66
CA PHE A 163 -3.31 2.74 15.63
C PHE A 163 -2.22 1.90 14.96
N ILE A 164 -2.53 1.27 13.83
CA ILE A 164 -1.55 0.48 13.06
C ILE A 164 -0.36 1.35 12.62
N SER A 165 -0.62 2.57 12.15
CA SER A 165 0.46 3.49 11.76
C SER A 165 1.31 3.94 12.94
N ILE A 166 0.73 4.17 14.12
CA ILE A 166 1.47 4.52 15.33
C ILE A 166 2.37 3.35 15.75
N VAL A 167 1.85 2.11 15.74
CA VAL A 167 2.63 0.91 16.02
C VAL A 167 3.82 0.80 15.05
N ALA A 168 3.60 1.00 13.75
CA ALA A 168 4.66 0.96 12.75
C ALA A 168 5.75 2.02 13.01
N TRP A 169 5.38 3.26 13.36
CA TRP A 169 6.34 4.32 13.69
C TRP A 169 7.12 4.05 14.97
N ILE A 170 6.45 3.58 16.04
CA ILE A 170 7.12 3.19 17.29
C ILE A 170 8.13 2.08 17.00
N TRP A 171 7.76 1.10 16.17
CA TRP A 171 8.65 0.02 15.78
C TRP A 171 9.85 0.51 14.97
N ALA A 172 9.61 1.36 13.96
CA ALA A 172 10.68 1.97 13.16
C ALA A 172 11.67 2.74 14.06
N TYR A 173 11.16 3.56 14.98
CA TYR A 173 11.99 4.33 15.90
C TYR A 173 12.83 3.42 16.81
N ARG A 174 12.24 2.35 17.35
CA ARG A 174 12.96 1.38 18.19
C ARG A 174 14.11 0.70 17.44
N LEU A 175 13.91 0.36 16.16
CA LEU A 175 14.95 -0.23 15.32
C LEU A 175 16.05 0.79 15.00
N LEU A 176 15.66 2.00 14.58
CA LEU A 176 16.61 3.07 14.25
C LEU A 176 17.42 3.53 15.46
N ALA A 177 16.87 3.48 16.67
CA ALA A 177 17.61 3.79 17.90
C ALA A 177 18.80 2.86 18.17
N HIS A 178 18.85 1.68 17.55
CA HIS A 178 19.96 0.72 17.65
C HIS A 178 20.67 0.56 16.30
N SER A 179 20.48 1.50 15.36
CA SER A 179 21.04 1.40 14.00
C SER A 179 22.56 1.49 13.96
N ASP A 180 23.17 2.12 14.97
CA ASP A 180 24.63 2.23 15.11
C ASP A 180 25.28 0.93 15.63
N GLU A 181 24.49 -0.01 16.20
CA GLU A 181 25.02 -1.24 16.79
C GLU A 181 25.33 -2.29 15.72
N HIS A 182 24.36 -2.55 14.83
CA HIS A 182 24.50 -3.52 13.75
C HIS A 182 23.70 -3.08 12.50
N SER A 183 24.27 -3.32 11.31
CA SER A 183 23.67 -2.96 10.01
C SER A 183 22.25 -3.50 9.81
N GLN A 184 21.91 -4.66 10.38
CA GLN A 184 20.56 -5.22 10.31
C GLN A 184 19.49 -4.30 10.94
N TYR A 185 19.81 -3.57 12.01
CA TYR A 185 18.90 -2.61 12.64
C TYR A 185 18.76 -1.36 11.78
N PHE A 186 19.85 -0.92 11.15
CA PHE A 186 19.84 0.15 10.17
C PHE A 186 18.90 -0.17 9.00
N VAL A 187 19.11 -1.32 8.35
CA VAL A 187 18.29 -1.73 7.19
C VAL A 187 16.82 -1.92 7.60
N ALA A 188 16.57 -2.69 8.66
CA ALA A 188 15.21 -2.98 9.12
C ALA A 188 14.47 -1.71 9.56
N GLY A 189 15.15 -0.80 10.27
CA GLY A 189 14.59 0.46 10.77
C GLY A 189 14.20 1.41 9.64
N HIS A 190 15.07 1.60 8.65
CA HIS A 190 14.80 2.46 7.49
C HIS A 190 13.65 1.94 6.63
N VAL A 191 13.62 0.63 6.36
CA VAL A 191 12.52 0.01 5.62
C VAL A 191 11.21 0.12 6.43
N MET A 192 11.24 -0.16 7.74
CA MET A 192 10.06 -0.02 8.61
C MET A 192 9.54 1.43 8.64
N ALA A 193 10.41 2.44 8.62
CA ALA A 193 10.00 3.85 8.52
C ALA A 193 9.26 4.12 7.20
N GLY A 194 9.74 3.61 6.07
CA GLY A 194 9.04 3.70 4.79
C GLY A 194 7.68 2.98 4.79
N LEU A 195 7.59 1.81 5.45
CA LEU A 195 6.32 1.09 5.62
C LEU A 195 5.36 1.88 6.53
N ALA A 196 5.86 2.56 7.56
CA ALA A 196 5.08 3.45 8.42
C ALA A 196 4.52 4.66 7.66
N CYS A 197 5.29 5.25 6.73
CA CYS A 197 4.81 6.29 5.81
C CYS A 197 3.64 5.80 4.94
N ILE A 198 3.67 4.53 4.48
CA ILE A 198 2.55 3.93 3.74
C ILE A 198 1.33 3.78 4.64
N CYS A 199 1.48 3.25 5.86
CA CYS A 199 0.39 3.16 6.83
C CYS A 199 -0.23 4.53 7.13
N SER A 200 0.60 5.56 7.34
CA SER A 200 0.15 6.94 7.52
C SER A 200 -0.65 7.43 6.30
N SER A 201 -0.15 7.17 5.10
CA SER A 201 -0.84 7.50 3.84
C SER A 201 -2.23 6.85 3.73
N LEU A 202 -2.38 5.62 4.22
CA LEU A 202 -3.65 4.89 4.21
C LEU A 202 -4.67 5.45 5.21
N ILE A 203 -4.24 6.09 6.32
CA ILE A 203 -5.16 6.82 7.22
C ILE A 203 -5.95 7.85 6.43
N ALA A 204 -5.28 8.64 5.60
CA ALA A 204 -5.90 9.69 4.80
C ALA A 204 -6.92 9.13 3.80
N LEU A 205 -6.64 7.97 3.21
CA LEU A 205 -7.54 7.28 2.30
C LEU A 205 -8.79 6.75 3.03
N VAL A 206 -8.60 6.06 4.15
CA VAL A 206 -9.70 5.55 4.99
C VAL A 206 -10.57 6.70 5.50
N ALA A 207 -9.96 7.78 6.00
CA ALA A 207 -10.66 8.96 6.49
C ALA A 207 -11.46 9.63 5.37
N THR A 208 -10.88 9.81 4.19
CA THR A 208 -11.57 10.39 3.03
C THR A 208 -12.81 9.56 2.67
N ILE A 209 -12.66 8.24 2.52
CA ILE A 209 -13.77 7.34 2.16
C ILE A 209 -14.87 7.37 3.24
N ALA A 210 -14.52 7.20 4.52
CA ALA A 210 -15.47 7.16 5.62
C ALA A 210 -16.24 8.48 5.77
N ARG A 211 -15.56 9.62 5.63
CA ARG A 211 -16.18 10.96 5.73
C ARG A 211 -17.10 11.24 4.54
N GLN A 212 -16.69 10.86 3.33
CA GLN A 212 -17.50 11.03 2.12
C GLN A 212 -18.76 10.16 2.14
N ILE A 213 -18.66 8.91 2.59
CA ILE A 213 -19.84 8.02 2.77
C ILE A 213 -20.83 8.64 3.76
N ARG A 214 -20.34 9.27 4.83
CA ARG A 214 -21.15 9.96 5.83
C ARG A 214 -21.61 11.36 5.41
N ASN A 215 -21.24 11.87 4.23
CA ASN A 215 -21.48 13.24 3.79
C ASN A 215 -20.96 14.32 4.77
N THR A 216 -19.88 14.02 5.49
CA THR A 216 -19.26 14.91 6.50
C THR A 216 -17.88 15.40 6.09
N TYR A 217 -17.51 15.22 4.82
CA TYR A 217 -16.19 15.59 4.30
C TYR A 217 -16.07 17.10 4.09
N SER A 218 -15.28 17.74 4.94
CA SER A 218 -15.13 19.20 4.94
C SER A 218 -14.12 19.71 3.91
N ARG A 219 -14.22 21.00 3.54
CA ARG A 219 -13.21 21.67 2.66
C ARG A 219 -11.80 21.68 3.27
N LEU A 220 -11.71 21.73 4.59
CA LEU A 220 -10.42 21.68 5.31
C LEU A 220 -9.80 20.28 5.18
N GLU A 221 -10.56 19.24 5.52
CA GLU A 221 -10.13 17.84 5.35
C GLU A 221 -9.76 17.53 3.89
N LYS A 222 -10.56 18.05 2.93
CA LYS A 222 -10.28 17.97 1.50
C LYS A 222 -8.84 18.37 1.18
N ARG A 223 -8.38 19.49 1.74
CA ARG A 223 -7.02 20.03 1.54
C ARG A 223 -5.96 19.32 2.38
N LEU A 224 -6.25 19.01 3.64
CA LEU A 224 -5.27 18.45 4.57
C LEU A 224 -4.86 17.02 4.17
N TRP A 225 -5.82 16.16 3.86
CA TRP A 225 -5.55 14.75 3.60
C TRP A 225 -4.67 14.55 2.36
N HIS A 226 -4.93 15.27 1.26
CA HIS A 226 -4.08 15.13 0.08
C HIS A 226 -2.66 15.66 0.31
N ARG A 227 -2.49 16.76 1.08
CA ARG A 227 -1.17 17.32 1.41
C ARG A 227 -0.39 16.38 2.32
N PHE A 228 -1.08 15.77 3.28
CA PHE A 228 -0.49 14.81 4.21
C PHE A 228 0.10 13.59 3.49
N VAL A 229 -0.62 13.00 2.53
CA VAL A 229 -0.09 11.85 1.78
C VAL A 229 1.10 12.25 0.89
N ILE A 230 1.05 13.42 0.25
CA ILE A 230 2.18 13.94 -0.53
C ILE A 230 3.39 14.14 0.39
N LEU A 231 3.20 14.70 1.59
CA LEU A 231 4.25 14.89 2.58
C LEU A 231 4.88 13.55 2.98
N MET A 232 4.08 12.52 3.28
CA MET A 232 4.60 11.19 3.64
C MET A 232 5.40 10.55 2.50
N GLY A 233 4.93 10.68 1.25
CA GLY A 233 5.70 10.24 0.08
C GLY A 233 7.02 10.98 -0.09
N SER A 234 7.01 12.31 0.07
CA SER A 234 8.22 13.15 0.01
C SER A 234 9.20 12.82 1.12
N ILE A 235 8.73 12.60 2.36
CA ILE A 235 9.56 12.20 3.50
C ILE A 235 10.26 10.88 3.17
N SER A 236 9.53 9.85 2.74
CA SER A 236 10.13 8.55 2.41
C SER A 236 11.13 8.64 1.26
N LEU A 237 10.84 9.45 0.23
CA LEU A 237 11.72 9.61 -0.93
C LEU A 237 13.01 10.35 -0.55
N ILE A 238 12.90 11.51 0.11
CA ILE A 238 14.06 12.32 0.53
C ILE A 238 14.91 11.54 1.53
N TRP A 239 14.29 10.82 2.45
CA TRP A 239 15.00 9.96 3.39
C TRP A 239 15.73 8.84 2.64
N GLY A 240 15.11 8.20 1.65
CA GLY A 240 15.78 7.22 0.81
C GLY A 240 17.01 7.79 0.07
N LEU A 241 16.91 9.02 -0.44
CA LEU A 241 18.06 9.72 -1.04
C LEU A 241 19.17 10.01 -0.02
N PHE A 242 18.81 10.37 1.21
CA PHE A 242 19.79 10.56 2.29
C PHE A 242 20.51 9.25 2.62
N VAL A 243 19.78 8.13 2.71
CA VAL A 243 20.35 6.81 2.98
C VAL A 243 21.29 6.35 1.87
N LEU A 244 21.03 6.69 0.60
CA LEU A 244 21.97 6.41 -0.49
C LEU A 244 23.34 7.08 -0.32
N GLY A 245 23.44 8.12 0.51
CA GLY A 245 24.71 8.78 0.83
C GLY A 245 25.50 8.11 1.96
N ASP A 246 25.05 6.98 2.49
CA ASP A 246 25.78 6.23 3.52
C ASP A 246 27.14 5.75 2.99
N SER A 247 28.16 5.78 3.86
CA SER A 247 29.52 5.38 3.50
C SER A 247 29.66 3.87 3.25
N ASP A 248 28.81 3.05 3.85
CA ASP A 248 28.74 1.61 3.59
C ASP A 248 27.78 1.35 2.41
N PRO A 249 28.28 0.87 1.24
CA PRO A 249 27.44 0.58 0.08
C PRO A 249 26.30 -0.40 0.37
N ALA A 250 26.48 -1.32 1.33
CA ALA A 250 25.44 -2.27 1.71
C ALA A 250 24.27 -1.57 2.40
N ASN A 251 24.55 -0.69 3.36
CA ASN A 251 23.54 0.15 4.01
C ASN A 251 22.92 1.12 3.01
N ALA A 252 23.74 1.76 2.18
CA ALA A 252 23.30 2.72 1.17
C ALA A 252 22.27 2.12 0.23
N SER A 253 22.44 0.85 -0.18
CA SER A 253 21.51 0.14 -1.06
C SER A 253 20.06 0.09 -0.55
N THR A 254 19.85 0.22 0.78
CA THR A 254 18.52 0.30 1.41
C THR A 254 17.75 1.54 0.96
N GLY A 255 18.45 2.62 0.62
CA GLY A 255 17.85 3.86 0.13
C GLY A 255 16.99 3.64 -1.12
N TYR A 256 17.36 2.69 -1.99
CA TYR A 256 16.54 2.32 -3.14
C TYR A 256 15.18 1.72 -2.75
N ILE A 257 15.13 0.90 -1.69
CA ILE A 257 13.86 0.36 -1.16
C ILE A 257 13.01 1.51 -0.63
N MET A 258 13.59 2.44 0.14
CA MET A 258 12.87 3.61 0.68
C MET A 258 12.29 4.50 -0.42
N ILE A 259 13.02 4.69 -1.52
CA ILE A 259 12.50 5.39 -2.72
C ILE A 259 11.29 4.64 -3.27
N GLY A 260 11.38 3.31 -3.43
CA GLY A 260 10.26 2.46 -3.83
C GLY A 260 9.03 2.61 -2.93
N LEU A 261 9.22 2.62 -1.61
CA LEU A 261 8.14 2.81 -0.62
C LEU A 261 7.52 4.22 -0.70
N GLY A 262 8.33 5.25 -0.97
CA GLY A 262 7.85 6.60 -1.26
C GLY A 262 6.99 6.67 -2.52
N LEU A 263 7.37 5.93 -3.58
CA LEU A 263 6.59 5.80 -4.81
C LEU A 263 5.25 5.11 -4.56
N VAL A 264 5.18 4.12 -3.67
CA VAL A 264 3.90 3.53 -3.21
C VAL A 264 3.02 4.58 -2.52
N CYS A 265 3.59 5.44 -1.67
CA CYS A 265 2.85 6.55 -1.05
C CYS A 265 2.29 7.52 -2.10
N TYR A 266 3.06 7.89 -3.13
CA TYR A 266 2.55 8.70 -4.24
C TYR A 266 1.45 7.97 -5.03
N SER A 267 1.60 6.66 -5.25
CA SER A 267 0.56 5.82 -5.82
C SER A 267 -0.74 5.83 -5.01
N ILE A 268 -0.68 5.85 -3.67
CA ILE A 268 -1.84 6.01 -2.79
C ILE A 268 -2.41 7.43 -2.90
N SER A 269 -1.55 8.45 -2.96
CA SER A 269 -1.94 9.86 -3.07
C SER A 269 -2.90 10.09 -4.25
N SER A 270 -2.71 9.39 -5.36
CA SER A 270 -3.59 9.50 -6.54
C SER A 270 -5.06 9.23 -6.21
N LYS A 271 -5.36 8.28 -5.32
CA LYS A 271 -6.75 7.97 -4.91
C LYS A 271 -7.32 9.05 -4.01
N VAL A 272 -6.53 9.53 -3.05
CA VAL A 272 -6.95 10.61 -2.15
C VAL A 272 -7.20 11.89 -2.93
N ILE A 273 -6.32 12.23 -3.88
CA ILE A 273 -6.47 13.38 -4.76
C ILE A 273 -7.73 13.24 -5.62
N LEU A 274 -7.94 12.08 -6.26
CA LEU A 274 -9.12 11.86 -7.08
C LEU A 274 -10.40 12.04 -6.27
N LEU A 275 -10.55 11.30 -5.16
CA LEU A 275 -11.72 11.37 -4.29
C LEU A 275 -11.96 12.77 -3.73
N SER A 276 -10.89 13.47 -3.36
CA SER A 276 -10.94 14.86 -2.87
C SER A 276 -11.41 15.82 -3.97
N LYS A 277 -10.86 15.72 -5.18
CA LYS A 277 -11.11 16.66 -6.29
C LYS A 277 -12.47 16.48 -6.96
N ILE A 278 -12.98 15.26 -7.04
CA ILE A 278 -14.32 14.99 -7.59
C ILE A 278 -15.44 15.27 -6.57
N TRP A 279 -15.11 15.57 -5.32
CA TRP A 279 -16.10 15.82 -4.28
C TRP A 279 -16.82 17.15 -4.54
N ARG A 280 -18.09 17.06 -4.99
CA ARG A 280 -18.98 18.18 -5.32
C ARG A 280 -18.43 19.14 -6.38
N GLU A 281 -17.47 18.69 -7.17
CA GLU A 281 -16.80 19.47 -8.19
C GLU A 281 -16.53 18.60 -9.41
N GLU A 282 -16.72 19.14 -10.61
CA GLU A 282 -16.23 18.50 -11.84
C GLU A 282 -14.72 18.66 -11.96
N PHE A 283 -14.01 17.56 -12.23
CA PHE A 283 -12.56 17.57 -12.36
C PHE A 283 -12.11 17.09 -13.74
N LYS A 284 -11.76 18.02 -14.63
CA LYS A 284 -11.37 17.76 -16.03
C LYS A 284 -10.11 16.88 -16.17
N LEU A 285 -9.25 16.82 -15.16
CA LEU A 285 -8.02 16.02 -15.16
C LEU A 285 -8.17 14.65 -14.48
N ALA A 286 -9.39 14.24 -14.09
CA ALA A 286 -9.62 12.96 -13.41
C ALA A 286 -9.05 11.77 -14.20
N ASN A 287 -9.26 11.77 -15.52
CA ASN A 287 -8.77 10.76 -16.45
C ASN A 287 -7.23 10.66 -16.54
N ARG A 288 -6.48 11.67 -16.08
CA ARG A 288 -5.01 11.66 -16.06
C ARG A 288 -4.43 11.21 -14.71
N ILE A 289 -5.23 11.20 -13.64
CA ILE A 289 -4.78 10.73 -12.33
C ILE A 289 -4.23 9.29 -12.36
N PRO A 290 -4.82 8.35 -13.12
CA PRO A 290 -4.26 7.00 -13.27
C PRO A 290 -2.83 6.94 -13.82
N LEU A 291 -2.31 8.00 -14.43
CA LEU A 291 -0.91 8.04 -14.87
C LEU A 291 0.09 8.03 -13.70
N ILE A 292 -0.27 8.58 -12.53
CA ILE A 292 0.61 8.60 -11.36
C ILE A 292 1.05 7.17 -10.94
N PRO A 293 0.12 6.23 -10.70
CA PRO A 293 0.51 4.87 -10.35
C PRO A 293 1.22 4.11 -11.49
N ILE A 294 0.95 4.46 -12.76
CA ILE A 294 1.72 3.92 -13.89
C ILE A 294 3.17 4.39 -13.82
N PHE A 295 3.42 5.69 -13.68
CA PHE A 295 4.78 6.22 -13.60
C PHE A 295 5.54 5.69 -12.39
N THR A 296 4.90 5.62 -11.23
CA THR A 296 5.54 5.04 -10.02
C THR A 296 5.83 3.54 -10.19
N ALA A 297 4.95 2.76 -10.85
CA ALA A 297 5.21 1.36 -11.15
C ALA A 297 6.38 1.19 -12.13
N LEU A 298 6.39 1.94 -13.24
CA LEU A 298 7.47 1.91 -14.22
C LEU A 298 8.80 2.36 -13.61
N PHE A 299 8.79 3.38 -12.75
CA PHE A 299 9.99 3.82 -12.05
C PHE A 299 10.54 2.71 -11.15
N CYS A 300 9.71 2.04 -10.35
CA CYS A 300 10.13 0.89 -9.55
C CYS A 300 10.71 -0.23 -10.43
N LEU A 301 10.08 -0.56 -11.55
CA LEU A 301 10.51 -1.64 -12.44
C LEU A 301 11.80 -1.31 -13.20
N PHE A 302 11.96 -0.08 -13.70
CA PHE A 302 13.19 0.33 -14.36
C PHE A 302 14.34 0.43 -13.37
N LEU A 303 14.13 1.03 -12.20
CA LEU A 303 15.14 1.06 -11.15
C LEU A 303 15.53 -0.36 -10.71
N SER A 304 14.54 -1.25 -10.57
CA SER A 304 14.78 -2.67 -10.32
C SER A 304 15.67 -3.30 -11.39
N ALA A 305 15.42 -3.03 -12.68
CA ALA A 305 16.24 -3.54 -13.79
C ALA A 305 17.69 -3.06 -13.73
N PHE A 306 17.92 -1.75 -13.47
CA PHE A 306 19.28 -1.24 -13.27
C PHE A 306 19.98 -1.90 -12.08
N LEU A 307 19.28 -2.08 -10.96
CA LEU A 307 19.86 -2.75 -9.80
C LEU A 307 20.09 -4.24 -9.99
N PHE A 308 19.35 -4.91 -10.88
CA PHE A 308 19.65 -6.29 -11.26
C PHE A 308 21.00 -6.39 -11.98
N GLU A 309 21.28 -5.45 -12.89
CA GLU A 309 22.58 -5.39 -13.57
C GLU A 309 23.70 -5.14 -12.55
N MET A 310 23.51 -4.16 -11.67
CA MET A 310 24.48 -3.86 -10.61
C MET A 310 24.65 -5.03 -9.62
N ALA A 311 23.61 -5.84 -9.41
CA ALA A 311 23.67 -7.00 -8.52
C ALA A 311 24.58 -8.12 -9.04
N ALA A 312 24.88 -8.15 -10.35
CA ALA A 312 25.84 -9.08 -10.94
C ALA A 312 27.27 -8.78 -10.49
N GLU A 313 27.61 -7.51 -10.30
CA GLU A 313 28.92 -7.07 -9.82
C GLU A 313 28.96 -6.95 -8.29
N HIS A 314 27.85 -6.54 -7.68
CA HIS A 314 27.76 -6.12 -6.29
C HIS A 314 26.52 -6.70 -5.61
N SER A 315 26.72 -7.77 -4.85
CA SER A 315 25.62 -8.56 -4.25
C SER A 315 24.71 -7.79 -3.29
N TYR A 316 25.12 -6.63 -2.77
CA TYR A 316 24.25 -5.83 -1.91
C TYR A 316 23.08 -5.16 -2.67
N TYR A 317 23.14 -5.00 -4.00
CA TYR A 317 21.99 -4.55 -4.79
C TYR A 317 20.95 -5.64 -5.07
N ALA A 318 21.26 -6.89 -4.74
CA ALA A 318 20.40 -8.04 -4.98
C ALA A 318 19.04 -7.93 -4.25
N ILE A 319 19.04 -7.43 -3.02
CA ILE A 319 17.82 -7.24 -2.22
C ILE A 319 16.95 -6.10 -2.80
N PRO A 320 17.45 -4.86 -2.93
CA PRO A 320 16.64 -3.75 -3.44
C PRO A 320 16.11 -4.00 -4.86
N ALA A 321 16.89 -4.64 -5.74
CA ALA A 321 16.44 -4.99 -7.10
C ALA A 321 15.15 -5.83 -7.07
N ARG A 322 15.14 -6.90 -6.28
CA ARG A 322 14.01 -7.84 -6.17
C ARG A 322 12.82 -7.23 -5.45
N VAL A 323 13.06 -6.50 -4.37
CA VAL A 323 12.01 -5.81 -3.60
C VAL A 323 11.32 -4.76 -4.47
N LEU A 324 12.07 -3.96 -5.24
CA LEU A 324 11.51 -2.95 -6.15
C LEU A 324 10.63 -3.56 -7.25
N ALA A 325 10.97 -4.75 -7.76
CA ALA A 325 10.09 -5.46 -8.70
C ALA A 325 8.72 -5.75 -8.07
N GLY A 326 8.72 -6.24 -6.82
CA GLY A 326 7.49 -6.47 -6.04
C GLY A 326 6.73 -5.17 -5.73
N LEU A 327 7.42 -4.09 -5.37
CA LEU A 327 6.79 -2.78 -5.15
C LEU A 327 6.19 -2.21 -6.45
N GLY A 328 6.80 -2.48 -7.61
CA GLY A 328 6.25 -2.18 -8.93
C GLY A 328 4.90 -2.87 -9.17
N ALA A 329 4.79 -4.14 -8.80
CA ALA A 329 3.53 -4.89 -8.86
C ALA A 329 2.44 -4.29 -7.94
N ILE A 330 2.82 -3.79 -6.75
CA ILE A 330 1.90 -3.06 -5.86
C ILE A 330 1.43 -1.75 -6.50
N CYS A 331 2.35 -0.93 -7.03
CA CYS A 331 2.01 0.32 -7.72
C CYS A 331 1.08 0.07 -8.91
N PHE A 332 1.32 -0.98 -9.69
CA PHE A 332 0.46 -1.37 -10.80
C PHE A 332 -0.93 -1.85 -10.34
N THR A 333 -0.99 -2.56 -9.21
CA THR A 333 -2.26 -2.90 -8.56
C THR A 333 -3.01 -1.64 -8.12
N LEU A 334 -2.31 -0.66 -7.56
CA LEU A 334 -2.87 0.64 -7.19
C LEU A 334 -3.35 1.42 -8.44
N PHE A 335 -2.72 1.26 -9.60
CA PHE A 335 -3.26 1.78 -10.87
C PHE A 335 -4.65 1.23 -11.16
N SER A 336 -4.83 -0.09 -11.07
CA SER A 336 -6.15 -0.70 -11.31
C SER A 336 -7.24 -0.11 -10.40
N ILE A 337 -6.92 0.15 -9.12
CA ILE A 337 -7.86 0.73 -8.15
C ILE A 337 -8.23 2.17 -8.52
N VAL A 338 -7.27 3.02 -8.89
CA VAL A 338 -7.62 4.40 -9.24
C VAL A 338 -8.40 4.47 -10.56
N SER A 339 -8.15 3.57 -11.50
CA SER A 339 -8.95 3.46 -12.72
C SER A 339 -10.38 2.97 -12.43
N ILE A 340 -10.57 2.08 -11.45
CA ILE A 340 -11.92 1.73 -10.95
C ILE A 340 -12.60 2.97 -10.35
N LEU A 341 -11.89 3.74 -9.52
CA LEU A 341 -12.45 4.94 -8.90
C LEU A 341 -12.83 5.99 -9.95
N GLU A 342 -11.98 6.21 -10.95
CA GLU A 342 -12.23 7.17 -12.03
C GLU A 342 -13.43 6.73 -12.88
N SER A 343 -13.45 5.48 -13.33
CA SER A 343 -14.57 4.95 -14.12
C SER A 343 -15.88 4.86 -13.33
N GLY A 344 -15.80 4.66 -12.01
CA GLY A 344 -16.95 4.69 -11.12
C GLY A 344 -17.48 6.10 -10.87
N THR A 345 -16.63 7.11 -10.90
CA THR A 345 -17.03 8.49 -10.54
C THR A 345 -17.29 9.38 -11.75
N SER A 346 -16.85 8.96 -12.93
CA SER A 346 -17.21 9.56 -14.21
C SER A 346 -18.72 9.51 -14.46
N SER A 347 -19.29 10.60 -14.97
CA SER A 347 -20.67 10.69 -15.46
C SER A 347 -20.82 10.27 -16.94
N LYS A 348 -19.73 9.82 -17.57
CA LYS A 348 -19.67 9.42 -18.98
C LYS A 348 -19.80 7.92 -19.19
#